data_AF-A0A6A6SMP0-F1
#
_entry.id   AF-A0A6A6SMP0-F1
#
_cell.length_a   1.000
_cell.length_b   1.000
_cell.length_c   1.000
_cell.angle_alpha   90.00
_cell.angle_beta   90.00
_cell.angle_gamma   90.00
#
_symmetry.space_group_name_H-M   'P 1'
#
loop_
_entity.id
_entity.type
_entity.pdbx_description
1 polymer ?
#
loop_
_entity_poly.entity_id
_entity_poly.type
_entity_poly.pdbx_seq_one_letter_code
_entity_poly.pdbx_strand_id
1 'polypeptide(L)'
;MAALKTISPKRDAKLDRASQTPLARVMREFKELMLSYETGLLRSLEGVRNSDSQDQRARQQDALRQEACRLAITDLGTTYMRKHIRRSLDLAESQAKSAEEQLHVASTAWGMETESDLRSIHHGHFRLYSTQLFDTLGQPTDLRFGTLRFHASSMPSSNDLSLDSRCTAVELALNSSFFVADSSETLPYHCFSMPELPSLTNRGILSRKPEDGGVFPDYDSWLLFTFLGHGCLKVEIPVEMCADVYGGNLRGRENEEIVFWGIFVGDEAVD
;
A
#
# COMPACT_ATOMS: atom_id res chain seq x y z
N MET A 1 -10.97 74.28 0.93
CA MET A 1 -10.60 73.03 1.62
C MET A 1 -10.62 71.89 0.61
N ALA A 2 -9.68 70.95 0.77
CA ALA A 2 -9.57 69.64 0.09
C ALA A 2 -9.23 69.64 -1.41
N ALA A 3 -8.39 68.76 -1.95
CA ALA A 3 -7.38 67.84 -1.41
C ALA A 3 -6.49 67.39 -2.58
N LEU A 4 -5.16 67.35 -2.37
CA LEU A 4 -4.18 66.84 -3.32
C LEU A 4 -4.39 65.32 -3.52
N LYS A 5 -4.63 64.89 -4.75
CA LYS A 5 -4.72 63.47 -5.12
C LYS A 5 -3.42 63.07 -5.80
N THR A 6 -2.49 62.53 -5.01
CA THR A 6 -1.21 62.00 -5.45
C THR A 6 -1.41 60.72 -6.25
N ILE A 7 -0.94 60.74 -7.50
CA ILE A 7 -0.88 59.57 -8.38
C ILE A 7 0.33 58.73 -7.96
N SER A 8 0.08 57.50 -7.48
CA SER A 8 1.14 56.51 -7.28
C SER A 8 1.33 55.71 -8.57
N PRO A 9 2.57 55.50 -9.06
CA PRO A 9 2.81 54.61 -10.17
C PRO A 9 2.75 53.15 -9.70
N LYS A 10 1.97 52.34 -10.41
CA LYS A 10 1.96 50.88 -10.35
C LYS A 10 3.38 50.35 -10.41
N ARG A 11 3.86 49.75 -9.33
CA ARG A 11 5.02 48.86 -9.36
C ARG A 11 4.60 47.54 -10.00
N ASP A 12 5.34 47.16 -11.03
CA ASP A 12 5.33 45.84 -11.65
C ASP A 12 5.51 44.74 -10.60
N ALA A 13 4.43 44.05 -10.26
CA ALA A 13 4.47 42.74 -9.63
C ALA A 13 4.45 41.68 -10.75
N LYS A 14 5.59 41.51 -11.42
CA LYS A 14 5.80 40.47 -12.44
C LYS A 14 7.13 39.75 -12.24
N LEU A 15 7.42 39.35 -11.00
CA LEU A 15 8.32 38.25 -10.69
C LEU A 15 7.53 37.25 -9.82
N ASP A 16 7.81 35.96 -9.98
CA ASP A 16 7.29 34.82 -9.18
C ASP A 16 6.01 34.07 -9.57
N ARG A 17 5.61 34.08 -10.84
CA ARG A 17 4.77 32.97 -11.39
C ARG A 17 5.57 31.87 -12.09
N ALA A 18 6.78 32.16 -12.57
CA ALA A 18 7.63 31.16 -13.22
C ALA A 18 8.28 30.18 -12.24
N SER A 19 8.31 30.51 -10.94
CA SER A 19 8.84 29.66 -9.86
C SER A 19 7.86 28.60 -9.34
N GLN A 20 6.65 28.52 -9.91
CA GLN A 20 5.56 27.67 -9.40
C GLN A 20 5.31 26.39 -10.20
N THR A 21 5.97 26.18 -11.35
CA THR A 21 5.74 24.94 -12.10
C THR A 21 6.31 23.73 -11.35
N PRO A 22 5.63 22.55 -11.38
CA PRO A 22 6.15 21.33 -10.75
C PRO A 22 7.58 21.01 -11.17
N LEU A 23 7.90 21.20 -12.46
CA LEU A 23 9.24 21.01 -13.01
C LEU A 23 10.27 21.98 -12.41
N ALA A 24 9.94 23.26 -12.25
CA ALA A 24 10.86 24.23 -11.65
C ALA A 24 11.20 23.90 -10.18
N ARG A 25 10.26 23.27 -9.47
CA ARG A 25 10.48 22.77 -8.10
C ARG A 25 11.43 21.58 -8.09
N VAL A 26 11.16 20.58 -8.92
CA VAL A 26 12.00 19.38 -9.10
C VAL A 26 13.43 19.77 -9.49
N MET A 27 13.58 20.71 -10.43
CA MET A 27 14.90 21.19 -10.86
C MET A 27 15.67 21.95 -9.78
N ARG A 28 14.98 22.54 -8.81
CA ARG A 28 15.60 23.21 -7.67
C ARG A 28 16.08 22.20 -6.64
N GLU A 29 15.21 21.27 -6.25
CA GLU A 29 15.53 20.14 -5.36
C GLU A 29 16.71 19.34 -5.90
N PHE A 30 16.74 19.06 -7.22
CA PHE A 30 17.85 18.39 -7.87
C PHE A 30 19.18 19.16 -7.74
N LYS A 31 19.17 20.48 -7.95
CA LYS A 31 20.39 21.31 -7.79
C LYS A 31 20.86 21.33 -6.35
N GLU A 32 19.96 21.44 -5.39
CA GLU A 32 20.28 21.41 -3.96
C GLU A 32 20.89 20.07 -3.54
N LEU A 33 20.30 18.95 -3.99
CA LEU A 33 20.83 17.60 -3.77
C LEU A 33 22.21 17.39 -4.40
N MET A 34 22.39 17.83 -5.65
CA MET A 34 23.68 17.74 -6.34
C MET A 34 24.77 18.49 -5.58
N LEU A 35 24.50 19.71 -5.13
CA LEU A 35 25.44 20.50 -4.33
C LEU A 35 25.75 19.84 -2.98
N SER A 36 24.74 19.26 -2.33
CA SER A 36 24.91 18.48 -1.10
C SER A 36 25.85 17.28 -1.33
N TYR A 37 25.62 16.48 -2.37
CA TYR A 37 26.46 15.33 -2.68
C TYR A 37 27.87 15.75 -3.11
N GLU A 38 28.02 16.78 -3.95
CA GLU A 38 29.32 17.29 -4.38
C GLU A 38 30.15 17.76 -3.17
N THR A 39 29.55 18.53 -2.26
CA THR A 39 30.24 18.98 -1.04
C THR A 39 30.57 17.84 -0.07
N GLY A 40 29.72 16.81 0.02
CA GLY A 40 29.97 15.62 0.83
C GLY A 40 31.09 14.73 0.27
N LEU A 41 31.10 14.52 -1.04
CA LEU A 41 32.13 13.74 -1.74
C LEU A 41 33.50 14.45 -1.67
N LEU A 42 33.52 15.78 -1.85
CA LEU A 42 34.73 16.59 -1.70
C LEU A 42 35.33 16.47 -0.29
N ARG A 43 34.52 16.59 0.76
CA ARG A 43 34.97 16.41 2.15
C ARG A 43 35.52 15.01 2.41
N SER A 44 34.93 13.99 1.80
CA SER A 44 35.37 12.60 1.96
C SER A 44 36.74 12.33 1.31
N LEU A 45 37.09 13.09 0.26
CA LEU A 45 38.36 12.96 -0.47
C LEU A 45 39.48 13.87 0.04
N GLU A 46 39.17 14.86 0.89
CA GLU A 46 40.17 15.80 1.43
C GLU A 46 41.27 15.09 2.25
N GLY A 47 41.06 13.86 2.71
CA GLY A 47 42.06 13.05 3.40
C GLY A 47 43.13 12.36 2.52
N VAL A 48 43.01 12.37 1.18
CA VAL A 48 43.86 11.57 0.26
C VAL A 48 44.84 12.44 -0.57
N ARG A 49 44.87 13.75 -0.33
CA ARG A 49 45.57 14.72 -1.21
C ARG A 49 47.08 14.80 -0.97
N ASN A 50 47.86 13.96 -1.65
CA ASN A 50 49.28 14.19 -1.86
C ASN A 50 49.61 14.24 -3.36
N SER A 51 50.01 15.43 -3.84
CA SER A 51 50.72 15.67 -5.11
C SER A 51 50.00 15.41 -6.46
N ASP A 52 48.70 15.71 -6.58
CA ASP A 52 48.03 15.67 -7.89
C ASP A 52 48.22 16.95 -8.73
N SER A 53 48.55 16.76 -10.01
CA SER A 53 48.67 17.78 -11.05
C SER A 53 47.36 18.55 -11.30
N GLN A 54 47.43 19.78 -11.82
CA GLN A 54 46.25 20.64 -12.05
C GLN A 54 45.22 20.00 -13.00
N ASP A 55 45.67 19.28 -14.02
CA ASP A 55 44.79 18.56 -14.97
C ASP A 55 44.07 17.37 -14.31
N GLN A 56 44.72 16.71 -13.34
CA GLN A 56 44.14 15.60 -12.60
C GLN A 56 43.05 16.08 -11.64
N ARG A 57 43.21 17.28 -11.06
CA ARG A 57 42.17 17.92 -10.24
C ARG A 57 40.93 18.28 -11.04
N ALA A 58 41.09 18.80 -12.26
CA ALA A 58 39.96 19.10 -13.13
C ALA A 58 39.16 17.83 -13.50
N ARG A 59 39.85 16.75 -13.89
CA ARG A 59 39.21 15.46 -14.17
C ARG A 59 38.53 14.84 -12.95
N GLN A 60 39.16 14.96 -11.77
CA GLN A 60 38.56 14.51 -10.52
C GLN A 60 37.29 15.30 -10.16
N GLN A 61 37.30 16.62 -10.34
CA GLN A 61 36.11 17.45 -10.12
C GLN A 61 34.97 17.09 -11.07
N ASP A 62 35.26 16.87 -12.35
CA ASP A 62 34.24 16.44 -13.32
C ASP A 62 33.66 15.06 -12.96
N ALA A 63 34.50 14.11 -12.55
CA ALA A 63 34.05 12.79 -12.09
C ALA A 63 33.18 12.89 -10.83
N LEU A 64 33.58 13.74 -9.87
CA LEU A 64 32.80 13.99 -8.65
C LEU A 64 31.44 14.59 -8.94
N ARG A 65 31.39 15.56 -9.85
CA ARG A 65 30.15 16.19 -10.27
C ARG A 65 29.24 15.20 -10.99
N GLN A 66 29.80 14.33 -11.83
CA GLN A 66 29.04 13.27 -12.49
C GLN A 66 28.45 12.29 -11.47
N GLU A 67 29.23 11.90 -10.45
CA GLU A 67 28.75 11.02 -9.40
C GLU A 67 27.70 11.69 -8.51
N ALA A 68 27.90 12.95 -8.13
CA ALA A 68 26.91 13.74 -7.39
C ALA A 68 25.59 13.88 -8.17
N CYS A 69 25.66 14.12 -9.49
CA CYS A 69 24.50 14.10 -10.37
C CYS A 69 23.80 12.74 -10.37
N ARG A 70 24.55 11.64 -10.47
CA ARG A 70 24.00 10.28 -10.45
C ARG A 70 23.25 10.00 -9.15
N LEU A 71 23.86 10.30 -8.01
CA LEU A 71 23.25 10.15 -6.68
C LEU A 71 22.00 11.01 -6.53
N ALA A 72 22.06 12.27 -6.95
CA ALA A 72 20.92 13.18 -6.92
C ALA A 72 19.75 12.67 -7.77
N ILE A 73 20.00 12.13 -8.97
CA ILE A 73 18.95 11.53 -9.82
C ILE A 73 18.32 10.32 -9.13
N THR A 74 19.12 9.41 -8.57
CA THR A 74 18.62 8.22 -7.88
C THR A 74 17.75 8.59 -6.69
N ASP A 75 18.22 9.51 -5.84
CA ASP A 75 17.51 9.93 -4.62
C ASP A 75 16.21 10.68 -4.92
N LEU A 76 16.25 11.58 -5.91
CA LEU A 76 15.06 12.24 -6.42
C LEU A 76 14.08 11.20 -6.99
N GLY A 77 14.57 10.25 -7.77
CA GLY A 77 13.77 9.13 -8.30
C GLY A 77 13.05 8.35 -7.20
N THR A 78 13.77 7.94 -6.16
CA THR A 78 13.19 7.21 -5.02
C THR A 78 12.18 8.05 -4.24
N THR A 79 12.47 9.33 -4.03
CA THR A 79 11.59 10.25 -3.30
C THR A 79 10.28 10.49 -4.04
N TYR A 80 10.34 10.75 -5.35
CA TYR A 80 9.16 11.00 -6.16
C TYR A 80 8.36 9.73 -6.43
N MET A 81 9.04 8.57 -6.58
CA MET A 81 8.38 7.27 -6.64
C MET A 81 7.59 6.99 -5.36
N ARG A 82 8.20 7.21 -4.18
CA ARG A 82 7.51 7.06 -2.88
C ARG A 82 6.28 7.98 -2.78
N LYS A 83 6.42 9.26 -3.17
CA LYS A 83 5.30 10.21 -3.20
C LYS A 83 4.19 9.78 -4.15
N HIS A 84 4.55 9.22 -5.31
CA HIS A 84 3.58 8.72 -6.30
C HIS A 84 2.81 7.52 -5.75
N ILE A 85 3.53 6.51 -5.25
CA ILE A 85 2.93 5.31 -4.64
C ILE A 85 2.00 5.71 -3.49
N ARG A 86 2.45 6.61 -2.59
CA ARG A 86 1.63 7.10 -1.49
C ARG A 86 0.31 7.69 -1.95
N ARG A 87 0.32 8.56 -2.98
CA ARG A 87 -0.91 9.15 -3.53
C ARG A 87 -1.86 8.08 -4.11
N SER A 88 -1.32 7.08 -4.78
CA SER A 88 -2.11 5.96 -5.31
C SER A 88 -2.72 5.12 -4.17
N LEU A 89 -1.98 4.88 -3.10
CA LEU A 89 -2.50 4.20 -1.90
C LEU A 89 -3.58 5.04 -1.19
N ASP A 90 -3.38 6.34 -1.03
CA ASP A 90 -4.37 7.25 -0.43
C ASP A 90 -5.68 7.25 -1.24
N LEU A 91 -5.58 7.19 -2.58
CA LEU A 91 -6.75 7.08 -3.44
C LEU A 91 -7.51 5.77 -3.20
N ALA A 92 -6.81 4.63 -3.20
CA ALA A 92 -7.41 3.32 -2.96
C ALA A 92 -8.06 3.22 -1.57
N GLU A 93 -7.37 3.73 -0.53
CA GLU A 93 -7.90 3.82 0.83
C GLU A 93 -9.13 4.72 0.90
N SER A 94 -9.12 5.88 0.24
CA SER A 94 -10.28 6.79 0.23
C SER A 94 -11.52 6.17 -0.43
N GLN A 95 -11.32 5.37 -1.48
CA GLN A 95 -12.41 4.63 -2.14
C GLN A 95 -13.01 3.60 -1.19
N ALA A 96 -12.17 2.81 -0.52
CA ALA A 96 -12.65 1.79 0.42
C ALA A 96 -13.33 2.41 1.64
N LYS A 97 -12.78 3.49 2.21
CA LYS A 97 -13.43 4.24 3.30
C LYS A 97 -14.78 4.82 2.91
N SER A 98 -14.91 5.32 1.68
CA SER A 98 -16.21 5.79 1.18
C SER A 98 -17.22 4.64 1.08
N ALA A 99 -16.80 3.45 0.64
CA ALA A 99 -17.67 2.27 0.63
C ALA A 99 -18.07 1.82 2.05
N GLU A 100 -17.15 1.86 3.01
CA GLU A 100 -17.42 1.59 4.43
C GLU A 100 -18.44 2.60 5.00
N GLU A 101 -18.26 3.89 4.74
CA GLU A 101 -19.19 4.95 5.19
C GLU A 101 -20.58 4.79 4.57
N GLN A 102 -20.65 4.48 3.27
CA GLN A 102 -21.93 4.19 2.60
C GLN A 102 -22.63 2.99 3.23
N LEU A 103 -21.88 1.94 3.59
CA LEU A 103 -22.45 0.77 4.25
C LEU A 103 -22.94 1.09 5.67
N HIS A 104 -22.24 1.96 6.41
CA HIS A 104 -22.72 2.47 7.70
C HIS A 104 -24.05 3.23 7.56
N VAL A 105 -24.16 4.10 6.55
CA VAL A 105 -25.41 4.84 6.26
C VAL A 105 -26.52 3.88 5.86
N ALA A 106 -26.24 2.93 4.97
CA ALA A 106 -27.22 1.92 4.52
C ALA A 106 -27.66 0.98 5.64
N SER A 107 -26.76 0.59 6.54
CA SER A 107 -27.11 -0.22 7.72
C SER A 107 -28.01 0.54 8.71
N THR A 108 -27.93 1.87 8.73
CA THR A 108 -28.75 2.73 9.60
C THR A 108 -30.09 3.09 8.95
N ALA A 109 -30.14 3.16 7.61
CA ALA A 109 -31.34 3.39 6.81
C ALA A 109 -31.99 2.04 6.46
N TRP A 110 -32.97 1.62 7.28
CA TRP A 110 -33.58 0.29 7.21
C TRP A 110 -34.10 -0.03 5.80
N GLY A 111 -33.37 -0.87 5.04
CA GLY A 111 -33.89 -1.56 3.86
C GLY A 111 -33.54 -1.00 2.47
N MET A 112 -32.34 -0.47 2.25
CA MET A 112 -31.84 -0.42 0.86
C MET A 112 -31.16 -1.74 0.50
N GLU A 113 -31.78 -2.48 -0.41
CA GLU A 113 -31.20 -3.62 -1.11
C GLU A 113 -29.90 -3.17 -1.78
N THR A 114 -28.77 -3.50 -1.15
CA THR A 114 -27.46 -3.35 -1.79
C THR A 114 -27.32 -4.52 -2.74
N GLU A 115 -27.65 -4.32 -4.02
CA GLU A 115 -27.46 -5.28 -5.13
C GLU A 115 -25.97 -5.60 -5.42
N SER A 116 -25.10 -5.61 -4.41
CA SER A 116 -23.74 -6.14 -4.53
C SER A 116 -23.73 -7.58 -4.02
N ASP A 117 -24.27 -8.48 -4.82
CA ASP A 117 -24.18 -9.91 -4.56
C ASP A 117 -22.69 -10.33 -4.48
N LEU A 118 -22.27 -10.78 -3.29
CA LEU A 118 -20.90 -11.22 -3.02
C LEU A 118 -20.56 -12.54 -3.72
N ARG A 119 -21.52 -13.21 -4.38
CA ARG A 119 -21.24 -14.45 -5.14
C ARG A 119 -20.22 -14.26 -6.26
N SER A 120 -20.10 -13.05 -6.81
CA SER A 120 -19.15 -12.75 -7.89
C SER A 120 -17.68 -12.78 -7.45
N ILE A 121 -17.39 -12.70 -6.14
CA ILE A 121 -16.01 -12.57 -5.65
C ILE A 121 -15.16 -13.84 -5.84
N HIS A 122 -15.78 -14.98 -6.13
CA HIS A 122 -15.09 -16.23 -6.43
C HIS A 122 -14.45 -16.23 -7.83
N HIS A 123 -14.86 -15.32 -8.70
CA HIS A 123 -14.38 -15.19 -10.08
C HIS A 123 -13.36 -14.06 -10.20
N GLY A 124 -12.36 -14.04 -9.34
CA GLY A 124 -11.33 -13.00 -9.34
C GLY A 124 -10.44 -13.02 -8.10
N HIS A 125 -9.78 -11.90 -7.87
CA HIS A 125 -8.96 -11.68 -6.67
C HIS A 125 -9.04 -10.23 -6.21
N PHE A 126 -8.84 -10.00 -4.91
CA PHE A 126 -8.64 -8.67 -4.36
C PHE A 126 -7.16 -8.32 -4.38
N ARG A 127 -6.82 -7.17 -4.96
CA ARG A 127 -5.50 -6.56 -4.80
C ARG A 127 -5.45 -5.81 -3.48
N LEU A 128 -4.45 -6.12 -2.66
CA LEU A 128 -4.33 -5.57 -1.30
C LEU A 128 -3.38 -4.38 -1.27
N TYR A 129 -3.86 -3.30 -0.66
CA TYR A 129 -3.15 -2.03 -0.47
C TYR A 129 -3.14 -1.66 1.02
N SER A 130 -2.03 -1.14 1.54
CA SER A 130 -1.97 -0.67 2.93
C SER A 130 -1.07 0.55 3.05
N THR A 131 -1.67 1.68 3.43
CA THR A 131 -0.93 2.92 3.76
C THR A 131 -0.16 2.77 5.06
N GLN A 132 -0.71 2.06 6.05
CA GLN A 132 -0.07 1.75 7.34
C GLN A 132 1.22 0.94 7.14
N LEU A 133 1.16 -0.13 6.34
CA LEU A 133 2.33 -0.96 6.06
C LEU A 133 3.38 -0.17 5.26
N PHE A 134 2.96 0.59 4.26
CA PHE A 134 3.85 1.44 3.47
C PHE A 134 4.63 2.44 4.33
N ASP A 135 3.97 3.09 5.28
CA ASP A 135 4.61 4.05 6.18
C ASP A 135 5.59 3.34 7.12
N THR A 136 5.24 2.16 7.61
CA THR A 136 6.05 1.38 8.55
C THR A 136 7.32 0.81 7.93
N LEU A 137 7.24 0.33 6.67
CA LEU A 137 8.39 -0.22 5.96
C LEU A 137 9.40 0.87 5.55
N GLY A 138 8.95 2.11 5.37
CA GLY A 138 9.84 3.28 5.21
C GLY A 138 10.65 3.34 3.90
N GLN A 139 10.62 2.31 3.08
CA GLN A 139 11.25 2.22 1.75
C GLN A 139 10.18 2.17 0.66
N PRO A 140 10.48 2.57 -0.59
CA PRO A 140 9.55 2.41 -1.68
C PRO A 140 9.33 0.92 -1.95
N THR A 141 8.29 0.37 -1.33
CA THR A 141 7.77 -0.95 -1.65
C THR A 141 6.78 -0.83 -2.79
N ASP A 142 6.59 -1.93 -3.53
CA ASP A 142 5.61 -1.98 -4.60
C ASP A 142 4.22 -1.50 -4.14
N LEU A 143 3.45 -0.96 -5.09
CA LEU A 143 2.09 -0.48 -4.83
C LEU A 143 1.18 -1.60 -4.27
N ARG A 144 1.44 -2.84 -4.68
CA ARG A 144 0.66 -4.03 -4.32
C ARG A 144 1.39 -4.82 -3.25
N PHE A 145 0.81 -4.91 -2.06
CA PHE A 145 1.37 -5.72 -0.99
C PHE A 145 1.01 -7.20 -1.12
N GLY A 146 -0.15 -7.48 -1.73
CA GLY A 146 -0.58 -8.86 -1.87
C GLY A 146 -1.84 -9.05 -2.70
N THR A 147 -2.31 -10.28 -2.70
CA THR A 147 -3.61 -10.67 -3.26
C THR A 147 -4.35 -11.62 -2.36
N LEU A 148 -5.66 -11.51 -2.38
CA LEU A 148 -6.58 -12.39 -1.68
C LEU A 148 -7.57 -13.01 -2.67
N ARG A 149 -7.75 -14.32 -2.62
CA ARG A 149 -8.73 -15.05 -3.45
C ARG A 149 -9.64 -15.89 -2.57
N PHE A 150 -10.93 -15.87 -2.87
CA PHE A 150 -11.93 -16.71 -2.22
C PHE A 150 -12.34 -17.84 -3.16
N HIS A 151 -12.32 -19.06 -2.66
CA HIS A 151 -12.72 -20.26 -3.39
C HIS A 151 -13.98 -20.83 -2.80
N ALA A 152 -14.95 -21.13 -3.65
CA ALA A 152 -16.11 -21.92 -3.27
C ALA A 152 -15.71 -23.40 -3.29
N SER A 153 -15.65 -24.04 -2.12
CA SER A 153 -15.50 -25.49 -2.04
C SER A 153 -16.86 -26.13 -2.24
N SER A 154 -17.09 -26.70 -3.42
CA SER A 154 -18.19 -27.65 -3.63
C SER A 154 -17.77 -28.99 -3.03
N MET A 155 -18.12 -29.23 -1.77
CA MET A 155 -18.05 -30.59 -1.24
C MET A 155 -18.91 -31.50 -2.14
N PRO A 156 -18.40 -32.63 -2.66
CA PRO A 156 -19.21 -33.59 -3.38
C PRO A 156 -20.28 -34.11 -2.41
N SER A 157 -21.54 -33.81 -2.72
CA SER A 157 -22.71 -34.10 -1.91
C SER A 157 -22.86 -35.59 -1.64
N SER A 158 -22.44 -36.04 -0.46
CA SER A 158 -22.99 -37.24 0.17
C SER A 158 -24.32 -36.87 0.83
N ASN A 159 -25.37 -36.81 0.01
CA ASN A 159 -26.77 -37.17 0.33
C ASN A 159 -27.41 -36.82 1.69
N ASP A 160 -27.02 -35.74 2.37
CA ASP A 160 -27.74 -35.27 3.56
C ASP A 160 -28.18 -33.80 3.47
N LEU A 161 -29.46 -33.61 3.80
CA LEU A 161 -30.29 -32.42 3.62
C LEU A 161 -30.02 -31.35 4.69
N SER A 162 -28.86 -30.68 4.64
CA SER A 162 -28.67 -29.40 5.34
C SER A 162 -28.17 -28.33 4.38
N LEU A 163 -29.03 -27.32 4.15
CA LEU A 163 -28.72 -26.12 3.38
C LEU A 163 -27.44 -25.41 3.89
N ASP A 164 -26.69 -24.85 2.94
CA ASP A 164 -25.90 -23.61 3.05
C ASP A 164 -24.54 -23.54 3.77
N SER A 165 -23.94 -24.65 4.21
CA SER A 165 -22.52 -24.58 4.62
C SER A 165 -21.58 -24.67 3.41
N ARG A 166 -21.59 -23.63 2.55
CA ARG A 166 -20.57 -23.48 1.51
C ARG A 166 -19.24 -23.28 2.20
N CYS A 167 -18.40 -24.32 2.18
CA CYS A 167 -17.05 -24.21 2.67
C CYS A 167 -16.32 -23.20 1.78
N THR A 168 -15.77 -22.16 2.38
CA THR A 168 -14.93 -21.17 1.70
C THR A 168 -13.48 -21.43 2.07
N ALA A 169 -12.66 -21.62 1.05
CA ALA A 169 -11.22 -21.57 1.20
C ALA A 169 -10.72 -20.17 0.78
N VAL A 170 -9.68 -19.70 1.43
CA VAL A 170 -9.07 -18.40 1.23
C VAL A 170 -7.60 -18.60 0.94
N GLU A 171 -7.12 -17.94 -0.11
CA GLU A 171 -5.71 -17.86 -0.44
C GLU A 171 -5.25 -16.41 -0.32
N LEU A 172 -4.21 -16.21 0.49
CA LEU A 172 -3.58 -14.92 0.71
C LEU A 172 -2.12 -15.01 0.27
N ALA A 173 -1.76 -14.24 -0.75
CA ALA A 173 -0.36 -14.05 -1.15
C ALA A 173 0.11 -12.68 -0.67
N LEU A 174 1.06 -12.64 0.26
CA LEU A 174 1.73 -11.41 0.70
C LEU A 174 3.16 -11.42 0.15
N ASN A 175 3.44 -10.56 -0.81
CA ASN A 175 4.70 -10.54 -1.56
C ASN A 175 5.09 -11.95 -2.06
N SER A 176 6.15 -12.55 -1.50
CA SER A 176 6.65 -13.88 -1.86
C SER A 176 6.12 -15.03 -0.99
N SER A 177 5.30 -14.73 0.03
CA SER A 177 4.76 -15.73 0.95
C SER A 177 3.29 -16.02 0.66
N PHE A 178 2.89 -17.26 0.94
CA PHE A 178 1.56 -17.77 0.63
C PHE A 178 0.91 -18.40 1.86
N PHE A 179 -0.29 -17.95 2.17
CA PHE A 179 -1.11 -18.40 3.28
C PHE A 179 -2.43 -18.95 2.76
N VAL A 180 -2.87 -20.05 3.34
CA VAL A 180 -4.17 -20.67 3.07
C VAL A 180 -4.98 -20.72 4.35
N ALA A 181 -6.30 -20.60 4.19
CA ALA A 181 -7.25 -20.80 5.25
C ALA A 181 -8.46 -21.55 4.70
N ASP A 182 -8.97 -22.52 5.43
CA ASP A 182 -10.15 -23.29 5.02
C ASP A 182 -11.18 -23.31 6.14
N SER A 183 -12.41 -22.89 5.81
CA SER A 183 -13.58 -22.96 6.69
C SER A 183 -13.98 -24.39 7.09
N SER A 184 -13.40 -25.43 6.50
CA SER A 184 -13.58 -26.81 6.96
C SER A 184 -12.66 -27.16 8.14
N GLU A 185 -11.52 -26.46 8.26
CA GLU A 185 -10.49 -26.70 9.27
C GLU A 185 -10.78 -26.01 10.60
N THR A 186 -12.07 -25.82 10.88
CA THR A 186 -12.55 -25.03 12.01
C THR A 186 -12.04 -25.62 13.31
N LEU A 187 -11.27 -24.80 14.04
CA LEU A 187 -11.11 -25.00 15.47
C LEU A 187 -12.51 -25.02 16.11
N PRO A 188 -12.72 -25.75 17.22
CA PRO A 188 -14.05 -26.08 17.77
C PRO A 188 -15.00 -24.91 18.10
N TYR A 189 -14.60 -23.66 17.85
CA TYR A 189 -15.30 -22.44 18.27
C TYR A 189 -15.60 -21.44 17.15
N HIS A 190 -15.02 -21.54 15.95
CA HIS A 190 -15.19 -20.51 14.91
C HIS A 190 -15.31 -21.12 13.51
N CYS A 191 -16.54 -21.20 12.99
CA CYS A 191 -16.80 -21.49 11.59
C CYS A 191 -16.83 -20.20 10.78
N PHE A 192 -15.98 -20.10 9.76
CA PHE A 192 -16.01 -18.99 8.82
C PHE A 192 -17.07 -19.26 7.75
N SER A 193 -18.04 -18.35 7.64
CA SER A 193 -18.99 -18.32 6.52
C SER A 193 -18.92 -16.97 5.82
N MET A 194 -18.94 -16.99 4.50
CA MET A 194 -19.01 -15.75 3.71
C MET A 194 -20.43 -15.18 3.80
N PRO A 195 -20.61 -13.87 4.07
CA PRO A 195 -21.93 -13.28 4.10
C PRO A 195 -22.49 -13.18 2.67
N GLU A 196 -23.81 -13.23 2.52
CA GLU A 196 -24.47 -13.05 1.21
C GLU A 196 -24.48 -11.59 0.76
N LEU A 197 -24.49 -10.67 1.73
CA LEU A 197 -24.54 -9.23 1.53
C LEU A 197 -23.33 -8.55 2.18
N PRO A 198 -22.95 -7.34 1.75
CA PRO A 198 -21.98 -6.52 2.44
C PRO A 198 -22.28 -6.41 3.94
N SER A 199 -21.24 -6.50 4.77
CA SER A 199 -21.35 -6.53 6.22
C SER A 199 -20.18 -5.84 6.89
N LEU A 200 -20.51 -4.96 7.85
CA LEU A 200 -19.55 -4.32 8.76
C LEU A 200 -19.09 -5.25 9.89
N THR A 201 -19.67 -6.43 10.02
CA THR A 201 -19.25 -7.41 11.03
C THR A 201 -17.99 -8.10 10.56
N ASN A 202 -16.93 -8.01 11.38
CA ASN A 202 -15.68 -8.71 11.14
C ASN A 202 -15.88 -10.22 11.20
N ARG A 203 -15.33 -10.93 10.21
CA ARG A 203 -15.38 -12.39 10.12
C ARG A 203 -13.96 -12.94 10.05
N GLY A 204 -13.60 -13.78 11.01
CA GLY A 204 -12.26 -14.35 11.15
C GLY A 204 -12.11 -15.73 10.54
N ILE A 205 -10.97 -15.99 9.91
CA ILE A 205 -10.51 -17.34 9.54
C ILE A 205 -9.04 -17.51 9.91
N LEU A 206 -8.67 -18.67 10.43
CA LEU A 206 -7.28 -18.96 10.80
C LEU A 206 -6.50 -19.39 9.57
N SER A 207 -5.32 -18.79 9.36
CA SER A 207 -4.49 -19.07 8.20
C SER A 207 -3.17 -19.75 8.56
N ARG A 208 -2.57 -20.44 7.59
CA ARG A 208 -1.27 -21.09 7.74
C ARG A 208 -0.52 -21.15 6.43
N LYS A 209 0.76 -21.47 6.51
CA LYS A 209 1.60 -21.69 5.34
C LYS A 209 1.59 -23.17 4.95
N PRO A 210 1.28 -23.52 3.69
CA PRO A 210 1.41 -24.90 3.23
C PRO A 210 2.84 -25.46 3.35
N GLU A 211 3.85 -24.60 3.21
CA GLU A 211 5.28 -24.96 3.31
C GLU A 211 5.70 -25.45 4.69
N ASP A 212 4.99 -25.05 5.76
CA ASP A 212 5.25 -25.49 7.14
C ASP A 212 4.56 -26.82 7.48
N GLY A 213 4.37 -27.67 6.47
CA GLY A 213 3.72 -28.98 6.62
C GLY A 213 2.23 -28.89 6.99
N GLY A 214 1.59 -27.74 6.76
CA GLY A 214 0.19 -27.51 7.12
C GLY A 214 -0.05 -27.31 8.62
N VAL A 215 0.99 -27.02 9.40
CA VAL A 215 0.88 -26.65 10.82
C VAL A 215 0.49 -25.18 10.94
N PHE A 216 -0.38 -24.84 11.89
CA PHE A 216 -0.66 -23.45 12.22
C PHE A 216 0.55 -22.80 12.91
N PRO A 217 0.86 -21.54 12.59
CA PRO A 217 1.97 -20.86 13.23
C PRO A 217 1.74 -20.69 14.74
N ASP A 218 2.83 -20.48 15.46
CA ASP A 218 2.90 -20.24 16.89
C ASP A 218 2.57 -18.80 17.31
N TYR A 219 2.30 -17.93 16.33
CA TYR A 219 1.77 -16.58 16.48
C TYR A 219 0.32 -16.48 15.99
N ASP A 220 -0.36 -15.36 16.27
CA ASP A 220 -1.72 -15.14 15.78
C ASP A 220 -1.76 -15.01 14.25
N SER A 221 -2.54 -15.87 13.58
CA SER A 221 -2.71 -15.89 12.13
C SER A 221 -4.17 -15.74 11.68
N TRP A 222 -5.00 -15.11 12.50
CA TRP A 222 -6.39 -14.76 12.15
C TRP A 222 -6.44 -13.71 11.04
N LEU A 223 -7.13 -14.01 9.95
CA LEU A 223 -7.50 -13.01 8.94
C LEU A 223 -8.91 -12.53 9.24
N LEU A 224 -9.09 -11.24 9.49
CA LEU A 224 -10.40 -10.65 9.76
C LEU A 224 -10.88 -9.87 8.53
N PHE A 225 -12.06 -10.24 8.03
CA PHE A 225 -12.64 -9.62 6.83
C PHE A 225 -13.85 -8.75 7.18
N THR A 226 -13.91 -7.57 6.57
CA THR A 226 -15.11 -6.73 6.50
C THR A 226 -15.49 -6.56 5.04
N PHE A 227 -16.67 -7.05 4.66
CA PHE A 227 -17.14 -7.05 3.28
C PHE A 227 -17.89 -5.75 2.99
N LEU A 228 -17.27 -4.82 2.25
CA LEU A 228 -17.83 -3.48 2.07
C LEU A 228 -18.79 -3.37 0.88
N GLY A 229 -18.82 -4.38 0.00
CA GLY A 229 -19.54 -4.31 -1.28
C GLY A 229 -18.79 -3.48 -2.32
N HIS A 230 -19.38 -3.29 -3.51
CA HIS A 230 -18.77 -2.50 -4.59
C HIS A 230 -17.33 -2.94 -4.98
N GLY A 231 -17.04 -4.24 -4.87
CA GLY A 231 -15.71 -4.78 -5.11
C GLY A 231 -14.65 -4.31 -4.09
N CYS A 232 -15.05 -3.81 -2.92
CA CYS A 232 -14.15 -3.39 -1.85
C CYS A 232 -14.21 -4.37 -0.67
N LEU A 233 -13.05 -4.59 -0.05
CA LEU A 233 -12.85 -5.45 1.10
C LEU A 233 -11.91 -4.75 2.08
N LYS A 234 -12.18 -4.84 3.38
CA LYS A 234 -11.18 -4.54 4.42
C LYS A 234 -10.69 -5.86 5.00
N VAL A 235 -9.38 -5.98 5.17
CA VAL A 235 -8.73 -7.15 5.79
C VAL A 235 -7.80 -6.66 6.88
N GLU A 236 -7.99 -7.12 8.11
CA GLU A 236 -7.04 -6.93 9.20
C GLU A 236 -6.18 -8.19 9.29
N ILE A 237 -4.87 -8.01 9.21
CA ILE A 237 -3.87 -9.08 9.22
C ILE A 237 -2.91 -8.83 10.39
N PRO A 238 -2.65 -9.83 11.26
CA PRO A 238 -1.70 -9.73 12.35
C PRO A 238 -0.33 -9.27 11.85
N VAL A 239 0.29 -8.36 12.58
CA VAL A 239 1.60 -7.81 12.20
C VAL A 239 2.67 -8.90 12.15
N GLU A 240 2.52 -9.97 12.91
CA GLU A 240 3.40 -11.14 12.94
C GLU A 240 3.47 -11.82 11.58
N MET A 241 2.31 -11.99 10.92
CA MET A 241 2.26 -12.48 9.54
C MET A 241 2.99 -11.53 8.59
N CYS A 242 2.83 -10.22 8.77
CA CYS A 242 3.53 -9.24 7.94
C CYS A 242 5.04 -9.17 8.26
N ALA A 243 5.44 -9.36 9.51
CA ALA A 243 6.82 -9.37 9.98
C ALA A 243 7.57 -10.61 9.49
N ASP A 244 6.88 -11.73 9.36
CA ASP A 244 7.41 -12.93 8.74
C ASP A 244 7.75 -12.72 7.25
N VAL A 245 6.95 -11.92 6.53
CA VAL A 245 7.17 -11.62 5.11
C VAL A 245 8.17 -10.49 4.87
N TYR A 246 7.98 -9.34 5.52
CA TYR A 246 8.73 -8.11 5.24
C TYR A 246 9.85 -7.84 6.25
N GLY A 247 9.80 -8.47 7.43
CA GLY A 247 10.80 -8.30 8.48
C GLY A 247 10.94 -6.86 8.98
N GLY A 248 12.16 -6.51 9.38
CA GLY A 248 12.54 -5.14 9.73
C GLY A 248 11.71 -4.52 10.85
N ASN A 249 11.16 -3.33 10.58
CA ASN A 249 10.45 -2.47 11.53
C ASN A 249 9.13 -3.05 12.07
N LEU A 250 8.67 -4.17 11.52
CA LEU A 250 7.47 -4.88 11.96
C LEU A 250 7.73 -5.81 13.14
N ARG A 251 8.99 -6.19 13.39
CA ARG A 251 9.34 -7.07 14.52
C ARG A 251 9.18 -6.35 15.86
N GLY A 252 8.66 -7.07 16.86
CA GLY A 252 8.47 -6.55 18.21
C GLY A 252 7.20 -5.70 18.40
N ARG A 253 6.24 -5.78 17.47
CA ARG A 253 4.93 -5.10 17.52
C ARG A 253 3.79 -6.06 17.84
N GLU A 254 4.05 -7.07 18.66
CA GLU A 254 3.11 -8.18 18.88
C GLU A 254 1.71 -7.70 19.27
N ASN A 255 0.67 -8.36 18.73
CA ASN A 255 -0.74 -8.02 18.91
C ASN A 255 -1.19 -6.70 18.24
N GLU A 256 -0.42 -6.18 17.28
CA GLU A 256 -0.89 -5.14 16.37
C GLU A 256 -1.48 -5.76 15.09
N GLU A 257 -2.51 -5.12 14.53
CA GLU A 257 -3.08 -5.48 13.25
C GLU A 257 -2.68 -4.46 12.18
N ILE A 258 -2.44 -4.96 10.97
CA ILE A 258 -2.22 -4.14 9.78
C ILE A 258 -3.48 -4.20 8.92
N VAL A 259 -4.03 -3.02 8.64
CA VAL A 259 -5.21 -2.89 7.79
C VAL A 259 -4.79 -2.89 6.32
N PHE A 260 -5.42 -3.77 5.55
CA PHE A 260 -5.35 -3.83 4.10
C PHE A 260 -6.72 -3.51 3.49
N TRP A 261 -6.68 -2.69 2.44
CA TRP A 261 -7.80 -2.40 1.58
C TRP A 261 -7.69 -3.22 0.31
N GLY A 262 -8.66 -4.10 0.10
CA GLY A 262 -8.79 -4.96 -1.07
C GLY A 262 -9.68 -4.32 -2.12
N ILE A 263 -9.18 -4.23 -3.36
CA ILE A 263 -9.99 -3.87 -4.54
C ILE A 263 -10.10 -5.08 -5.46
N PHE A 264 -11.33 -5.47 -5.77
CA PHE A 264 -11.66 -6.64 -6.58
C PHE A 264 -11.25 -6.45 -8.03
N VAL A 265 -10.65 -7.50 -8.58
CA VAL A 265 -10.28 -7.63 -9.98
C VAL A 265 -10.85 -8.95 -10.45
N GLY A 266 -11.86 -8.89 -11.31
CA GLY A 266 -12.48 -10.07 -11.91
C GLY A 266 -11.49 -10.82 -12.81
N ASP A 267 -11.66 -12.14 -12.89
CA ASP A 267 -10.99 -12.94 -13.91
C ASP A 267 -11.53 -12.51 -15.28
N GLU A 268 -10.63 -12.15 -16.21
CA GLU A 268 -11.05 -11.86 -17.58
C GLU A 268 -11.67 -13.12 -18.17
N ALA A 269 -12.89 -13.02 -18.70
CA ALA A 269 -13.51 -14.12 -19.42
C ALA A 269 -12.59 -14.46 -20.61
N VAL A 270 -12.04 -15.67 -20.60
CA VAL A 270 -11.35 -16.23 -21.76
C VAL A 270 -12.45 -16.53 -22.79
N ASP A 271 -12.70 -15.58 -23.68
CA ASP A 271 -13.50 -15.78 -24.90
C ASP A 271 -12.77 -16.70 -25.90
#